data_AF-A0A7S2M8C1-F1
#
_entry.id   AF-A0A7S2M8C1-F1
#
_cell.length_a   1.000
_cell.length_b   1.000
_cell.length_c   1.000
_cell.angle_alpha   90.00
_cell.angle_beta   90.00
_cell.angle_gamma   90.00
#
_symmetry.space_group_name_H-M   'P 1'
#
loop_
_entity.id
_entity.type
_entity.pdbx_description
1 polymer ?
#
loop_
_entity_poly.entity_id
_entity_poly.type
_entity_poly.pdbx_seq_one_letter_code
_entity_poly.pdbx_strand_id
1 'polypeptide(L)'
;CDIMKSKNVECRKLGQFESHKAKGETLHQLHNFCLAKPSQRVTYLTNQLPTQYDSKWPEIQTSQKIRAFTTAVTSDMCLKSRDTCNVCGMEFYPLPYNHFTGNMFSASCEYVKDLIPPAQFESKMNGVASDVLVSQLGHVFTTELTPFTPQTLGMDQYSVEHWIGSHPDFQPCDVAPASRSWFPLNCGGSYNEVDYRRSNVYDFQWSIAPRRGSAPHGRVDCKTEQTIATKDDVLFREYSYLAGNLYRWYKLYNKAPPADSWIWQWFPKGDSWFHGVENHGSRVVQELTKPYADEGVPFRQV
;
A
#
# COMPACT_ATOMS: atom_id res chain seq x y z
N CYS A 1 21.25 -18.65 -5.01
CA CYS A 1 20.41 -19.85 -4.90
C CYS A 1 21.14 -21.02 -4.24
N ASP A 2 22.48 -21.00 -4.14
CA ASP A 2 23.27 -22.15 -3.69
C ASP A 2 23.11 -22.51 -2.20
N ILE A 3 22.57 -21.58 -1.38
CA ILE A 3 22.41 -21.75 0.07
C ILE A 3 21.01 -22.28 0.46
N MET A 4 20.03 -22.29 -0.45
CA MET A 4 18.62 -22.65 -0.17
C MET A 4 18.28 -24.10 -0.58
N LYS A 5 19.21 -25.05 -0.43
CA LYS A 5 18.92 -26.49 -0.61
C LYS A 5 18.24 -27.07 0.64
N SER A 6 17.07 -26.55 1.00
CA SER A 6 16.15 -27.26 1.90
C SER A 6 15.20 -28.10 1.04
N LYS A 7 14.68 -29.21 1.60
CA LYS A 7 14.06 -30.29 0.81
C LYS A 7 12.80 -29.90 0.00
N ASN A 8 12.23 -28.70 0.15
CA ASN A 8 10.95 -28.31 -0.46
C ASN A 8 10.93 -26.89 -1.07
N VAL A 9 12.09 -26.26 -1.33
CA VAL A 9 12.15 -24.92 -1.94
C VAL A 9 12.97 -24.94 -3.22
N GLU A 10 12.33 -24.69 -4.37
CA GLU A 10 13.02 -24.53 -5.64
C GLU A 10 13.42 -23.06 -5.84
N CYS A 11 14.72 -22.77 -5.70
CA CYS A 11 15.24 -21.42 -5.99
C CYS A 11 15.53 -21.27 -7.49
N ARG A 12 14.75 -20.43 -8.17
CA ARG A 12 15.01 -20.06 -9.57
C ARG A 12 15.53 -18.63 -9.65
N LYS A 13 16.71 -18.46 -10.23
CA LYS A 13 17.23 -17.13 -10.56
C LYS A 13 16.43 -16.57 -11.74
N LEU A 14 15.68 -15.50 -11.50
CA LEU A 14 14.88 -14.84 -12.54
C LEU A 14 15.70 -13.85 -13.39
N GLY A 15 16.82 -13.34 -12.85
CA GLY A 15 17.69 -12.39 -13.55
C GLY A 15 18.93 -12.02 -12.75
N GLN A 16 19.81 -11.25 -13.38
CA GLN A 16 20.93 -10.53 -12.77
C GLN A 16 21.00 -9.16 -13.43
N PHE A 17 21.10 -8.11 -12.61
CA PHE A 17 21.11 -6.73 -13.09
C PHE A 17 22.44 -6.08 -12.73
N GLU A 18 22.97 -5.28 -13.65
CA GLU A 18 24.25 -4.57 -13.45
C GLU A 18 24.09 -3.36 -12.52
N SER A 19 22.90 -2.75 -12.51
CA SER A 19 22.56 -1.63 -11.63
C SER A 19 22.17 -2.12 -10.24
N HIS A 20 22.78 -1.53 -9.21
CA HIS A 20 22.36 -1.71 -7.80
C HIS A 20 21.06 -0.98 -7.46
N LYS A 21 20.60 -0.09 -8.35
CA LYS A 21 19.31 0.60 -8.23
C LYS A 21 18.28 -0.24 -8.95
N ALA A 22 17.40 -0.90 -8.19
CA ALA A 22 16.25 -1.59 -8.73
C ALA A 22 15.16 -0.56 -9.03
N LYS A 23 15.09 -0.07 -10.27
CA LYS A 23 13.95 0.71 -10.80
C LYS A 23 12.79 -0.22 -11.17
N GLY A 24 12.49 -1.17 -10.28
CA GLY A 24 11.45 -2.16 -10.50
C GLY A 24 11.80 -3.29 -11.48
N GLU A 25 13.04 -3.45 -11.96
CA GLU A 25 13.39 -4.55 -12.88
C GLU A 25 13.15 -5.93 -12.25
N THR A 26 13.45 -6.08 -10.96
CA THR A 26 13.13 -7.30 -10.20
C THR A 26 11.63 -7.55 -10.15
N LEU A 27 10.83 -6.50 -9.92
CA LEU A 27 9.36 -6.60 -9.91
C LEU A 27 8.82 -6.93 -11.31
N HIS A 28 9.48 -6.44 -12.37
CA HIS A 28 9.09 -6.72 -13.74
C HIS A 28 9.30 -8.21 -14.08
N GLN A 29 10.43 -8.79 -13.68
CA GLN A 29 10.65 -10.24 -13.85
C GLN A 29 9.69 -11.08 -13.01
N LEU A 30 9.38 -10.63 -11.80
CA LEU A 30 8.38 -11.26 -10.94
C LEU A 30 6.98 -11.22 -11.58
N HIS A 31 6.60 -10.09 -12.19
CA HIS A 31 5.35 -9.96 -12.94
C HIS A 31 5.30 -10.90 -14.15
N ASN A 32 6.35 -10.90 -14.98
CA ASN A 32 6.46 -11.81 -16.13
C ASN A 32 6.38 -13.29 -15.72
N PHE A 33 7.00 -13.65 -14.60
CA PHE A 33 6.87 -15.00 -14.05
C PHE A 33 5.43 -15.34 -13.70
N CYS A 34 4.70 -14.41 -13.07
CA CYS A 34 3.31 -14.63 -12.70
C CYS A 34 2.35 -14.67 -13.89
N LEU A 35 2.63 -13.93 -14.98
CA LEU A 35 1.93 -14.10 -16.25
C LEU A 35 2.08 -15.54 -16.79
N ALA A 36 3.29 -16.10 -16.72
CA ALA A 36 3.58 -17.44 -17.22
C ALA A 36 3.11 -18.56 -16.28
N LYS A 37 2.98 -18.29 -14.97
CA LYS A 37 2.70 -19.27 -13.92
C LYS A 37 1.68 -18.73 -12.90
N PRO A 38 0.42 -18.48 -13.31
CA PRO A 38 -0.58 -17.82 -12.47
C PRO A 38 -0.95 -18.60 -11.20
N SER A 39 -0.78 -19.93 -11.20
CA SER A 39 -1.07 -20.78 -10.04
C SER A 39 0.02 -20.80 -8.97
N GLN A 40 1.14 -20.09 -9.19
CA GLN A 40 2.28 -20.06 -8.29
C GLN A 40 2.18 -18.89 -7.28
N ARG A 41 3.14 -18.85 -6.36
CA ARG A 41 3.38 -17.71 -5.49
C ARG A 41 4.77 -17.18 -5.70
N VAL A 42 4.95 -15.90 -5.43
CA VAL A 42 6.22 -15.21 -5.52
C VAL A 42 6.49 -14.46 -4.24
N THR A 43 7.76 -14.32 -3.90
CA THR A 43 8.23 -13.51 -2.78
C THR A 43 9.18 -12.46 -3.33
N TYR A 44 8.89 -11.19 -3.06
CA TYR A 44 9.78 -10.08 -3.35
C TYR A 44 10.62 -9.79 -2.10
N LEU A 45 11.94 -9.79 -2.28
CA LEU A 45 12.92 -9.51 -1.25
C LEU A 45 13.84 -8.38 -1.74
N THR A 46 14.26 -7.54 -0.80
CA THR A 46 15.25 -6.49 -1.05
C THR A 46 16.20 -6.39 0.13
N ASN A 47 17.43 -5.98 -0.12
CA ASN A 47 18.39 -5.60 0.93
C ASN A 47 18.42 -4.07 1.16
N GLN A 48 17.55 -3.34 0.47
CA GLN A 48 17.38 -1.89 0.63
C GLN A 48 16.06 -1.64 1.36
N LEU A 49 16.12 -0.89 2.45
CA LEU A 49 14.90 -0.38 3.06
C LEU A 49 14.49 0.93 2.37
N PRO A 50 13.19 1.24 2.27
CA PRO A 50 12.72 2.51 1.72
C PRO A 50 13.45 3.71 2.34
N THR A 51 13.75 4.75 1.54
CA THR A 51 14.55 5.93 1.91
C THR A 51 14.01 6.72 3.12
N GLN A 52 12.81 6.40 3.60
CA GLN A 52 12.25 6.89 4.86
C GLN A 52 13.07 6.54 6.11
N TYR A 53 13.94 5.53 6.03
CA TYR A 53 14.96 5.29 7.05
C TYR A 53 16.17 6.15 6.71
N ASP A 54 16.01 7.44 6.95
CA ASP A 54 17.07 8.43 6.85
C ASP A 54 18.36 7.90 7.51
N SER A 55 19.49 8.28 6.95
CA SER A 55 20.90 7.90 7.16
C SER A 55 21.44 7.78 8.62
N LYS A 56 20.57 7.81 9.63
CA LYS A 56 20.86 7.84 11.06
C LYS A 56 20.79 6.49 11.77
N TRP A 57 20.37 5.42 11.10
CA TRP A 57 20.31 4.10 11.72
C TRP A 57 21.65 3.35 11.56
N PRO A 58 22.30 2.93 12.67
CA PRO A 58 23.41 1.99 12.63
C PRO A 58 23.12 0.79 11.72
N GLU A 59 24.10 0.39 10.92
CA GLU A 59 24.03 -0.74 9.97
C GLU A 59 23.46 -2.03 10.59
N ILE A 60 23.75 -2.26 11.86
CA ILE A 60 23.25 -3.40 12.65
C ILE A 60 21.72 -3.39 12.74
N GLN A 61 21.10 -2.23 12.95
CA GLN A 61 19.64 -2.12 13.05
C GLN A 61 18.97 -2.32 11.69
N THR A 62 19.57 -1.79 10.62
CA THR A 62 19.12 -2.02 9.24
C THR A 62 19.15 -3.50 8.89
N SER A 63 20.25 -4.19 9.22
CA SER A 63 20.41 -5.63 8.97
C SER A 63 19.40 -6.48 9.76
N GLN A 64 19.14 -6.13 11.02
CA GLN A 64 18.13 -6.80 11.85
C GLN A 64 16.72 -6.63 11.28
N LYS A 65 16.36 -5.43 10.82
CA LYS A 65 15.08 -5.15 10.15
C LYS A 65 14.92 -5.95 8.86
N ILE A 66 15.93 -5.91 7.98
CA ILE A 66 15.93 -6.69 6.73
C ILE A 66 15.74 -8.19 7.03
N ARG A 67 16.44 -8.72 8.04
CA ARG A 67 16.30 -10.12 8.45
C ARG A 67 14.89 -10.42 8.95
N ALA A 68 14.30 -9.56 9.78
CA ALA A 68 12.95 -9.72 10.28
C ALA A 68 11.93 -9.71 9.13
N PHE A 69 11.98 -8.72 8.23
CA PHE A 69 11.10 -8.64 7.06
C PHE A 69 11.24 -9.85 6.16
N THR A 70 12.48 -10.26 5.85
CA THR A 70 12.76 -11.46 5.05
C THR A 70 12.17 -12.71 5.70
N THR A 71 12.38 -12.89 7.01
CA THR A 71 11.88 -14.05 7.77
C THR A 71 10.35 -14.06 7.83
N ALA A 72 9.71 -12.90 7.94
CA ALA A 72 8.26 -12.76 7.93
C ALA A 72 7.66 -13.19 6.59
N VAL A 73 8.14 -12.63 5.47
CA VAL A 73 7.55 -12.89 4.15
C VAL A 73 7.85 -14.29 3.62
N THR A 74 8.92 -14.92 4.12
CA THR A 74 9.28 -16.31 3.80
C THR A 74 8.75 -17.32 4.81
N SER A 75 8.02 -16.88 5.84
CA SER A 75 7.41 -17.77 6.82
C SER A 75 6.32 -18.63 6.19
N ASP A 76 6.09 -19.82 6.78
CA ASP A 76 4.97 -20.69 6.41
C ASP A 76 3.62 -19.96 6.49
N MET A 77 3.49 -19.01 7.43
CA MET A 77 2.31 -18.16 7.56
C MET A 77 2.06 -17.37 6.26
N CYS A 78 3.04 -16.68 5.70
CA CYS A 78 2.84 -15.95 4.44
C CYS A 78 2.79 -16.85 3.19
N LEU A 79 3.49 -17.99 3.20
CA LEU A 79 3.56 -18.88 2.04
C LEU A 79 2.32 -19.76 1.88
N LYS A 80 1.62 -20.10 2.96
CA LYS A 80 0.46 -21.01 2.97
C LYS A 80 -0.91 -20.33 3.06
N SER A 81 -0.98 -19.02 3.25
CA SER A 81 -2.24 -18.26 3.41
C SER A 81 -3.00 -18.01 2.09
N ARG A 82 -3.21 -19.06 1.30
CA ARG A 82 -3.74 -18.95 -0.06
C ARG A 82 -5.20 -18.52 -0.13
N ASP A 83 -6.00 -18.92 0.85
CA ASP A 83 -7.46 -18.87 0.73
C ASP A 83 -8.09 -17.60 1.34
N THR A 84 -7.27 -16.73 1.97
CA THR A 84 -7.75 -15.62 2.80
C THR A 84 -7.16 -14.26 2.43
N CYS A 85 -5.99 -14.22 1.78
CA CYS A 85 -5.34 -12.99 1.33
C CYS A 85 -4.50 -13.25 0.09
N ASN A 86 -4.41 -12.26 -0.81
CA ASN A 86 -3.60 -12.37 -2.02
C ASN A 86 -2.18 -11.82 -1.87
N VAL A 87 -1.92 -10.99 -0.84
CA VAL A 87 -0.58 -10.48 -0.50
C VAL A 87 -0.34 -10.53 1.01
N CYS A 88 0.84 -10.98 1.42
CA CYS A 88 1.27 -11.09 2.80
C CYS A 88 2.60 -10.38 3.03
N GLY A 89 2.71 -9.62 4.12
CA GLY A 89 3.95 -8.95 4.51
C GLY A 89 4.20 -9.00 6.01
N MET A 90 5.24 -8.30 6.47
CA MET A 90 5.50 -8.20 7.92
C MET A 90 4.43 -7.36 8.61
N GLU A 91 4.23 -6.12 8.17
CA GLU A 91 3.21 -5.20 8.69
C GLU A 91 2.56 -4.48 7.52
N PHE A 92 1.23 -4.43 7.49
CA PHE A 92 0.48 -3.69 6.48
C PHE A 92 -0.07 -2.38 7.03
N TYR A 93 -0.02 -1.31 6.22
CA TYR A 93 -0.60 -0.01 6.51
C TYR A 93 -1.35 0.55 5.29
N PRO A 94 -2.62 0.99 5.45
CA PRO A 94 -3.39 1.62 4.37
C PRO A 94 -2.95 3.06 4.02
N LEU A 95 -2.33 3.79 4.96
CA LEU A 95 -1.91 5.18 4.77
C LEU A 95 -0.38 5.34 4.77
N PRO A 96 0.15 6.32 4.01
CA PRO A 96 -0.56 7.24 3.10
C PRO A 96 -1.01 6.58 1.77
N TYR A 97 -0.59 5.34 1.56
CA TYR A 97 -0.97 4.43 0.49
C TYR A 97 -0.85 3.00 1.02
N ASN A 98 -1.50 2.04 0.37
CA ASN A 98 -1.43 0.64 0.74
C ASN A 98 0.01 0.12 0.58
N HIS A 99 0.68 -0.19 1.69
CA HIS A 99 2.06 -0.68 1.66
C HIS A 99 2.39 -1.62 2.81
N PHE A 100 3.51 -2.33 2.65
CA PHE A 100 4.12 -3.13 3.71
C PHE A 100 5.42 -2.49 4.20
N THR A 101 5.68 -2.57 5.51
CA THR A 101 6.97 -2.15 6.07
C THR A 101 8.12 -2.92 5.37
N GLY A 102 9.16 -2.20 4.97
CA GLY A 102 10.32 -2.76 4.28
C GLY A 102 10.12 -3.04 2.79
N ASN A 103 8.92 -2.81 2.24
CA ASN A 103 8.56 -3.10 0.85
C ASN A 103 8.90 -4.54 0.44
N MET A 104 8.71 -5.51 1.33
CA MET A 104 8.87 -6.94 1.07
C MET A 104 7.53 -7.62 1.25
N PHE A 105 7.23 -8.59 0.39
CA PHE A 105 5.95 -9.29 0.43
C PHE A 105 6.03 -10.68 -0.24
N SER A 106 5.07 -11.52 0.09
CA SER A 106 4.72 -12.73 -0.63
C SER A 106 3.32 -12.58 -1.23
N ALA A 107 3.16 -12.89 -2.51
CA ALA A 107 1.92 -12.68 -3.24
C ALA A 107 1.52 -13.90 -4.08
N SER A 108 0.22 -14.04 -4.33
CA SER A 108 -0.29 -14.97 -5.34
C SER A 108 0.02 -14.43 -6.74
N CYS A 109 0.43 -15.32 -7.65
CA CYS A 109 0.60 -14.91 -9.04
C CYS A 109 -0.72 -14.59 -9.73
N GLU A 110 -1.83 -15.13 -9.22
CA GLU A 110 -3.17 -14.76 -9.66
C GLU A 110 -3.46 -13.28 -9.45
N TYR A 111 -3.07 -12.69 -8.33
CA TYR A 111 -3.19 -11.25 -8.13
C TYR A 111 -2.14 -10.46 -8.92
N VAL A 112 -0.87 -10.91 -8.86
CA VAL A 112 0.24 -10.16 -9.48
C VAL A 112 0.07 -10.02 -10.99
N LYS A 113 -0.44 -11.04 -11.68
CA LYS A 113 -0.63 -11.01 -13.15
C LYS A 113 -1.57 -9.88 -13.59
N ASP A 114 -2.50 -9.47 -12.72
CA ASP A 114 -3.51 -8.44 -13.00
C ASP A 114 -3.00 -7.02 -12.69
N LEU A 115 -1.82 -6.89 -12.06
CA LEU A 115 -1.15 -5.61 -11.88
C LEU A 115 -0.63 -5.06 -13.22
N ILE A 116 -0.60 -3.74 -13.35
CA ILE A 116 0.10 -3.08 -14.46
C ILE A 116 1.59 -3.43 -14.36
N PRO A 117 2.27 -3.79 -15.46
CA PRO A 117 3.71 -4.05 -15.44
C PRO A 117 4.49 -2.86 -14.86
N PRO A 118 5.51 -3.06 -13.99
CA PRO A 118 6.17 -1.98 -13.24
C PRO A 118 6.61 -0.77 -14.07
N ALA A 119 7.20 -0.98 -15.26
CA ALA A 119 7.63 0.11 -16.14
C ALA A 119 6.45 0.98 -16.64
N GLN A 120 5.31 0.36 -16.93
CA GLN A 120 4.10 1.08 -17.32
C GLN A 120 3.42 1.72 -16.10
N PHE A 121 3.52 1.07 -14.94
CA PHE A 121 2.93 1.56 -13.69
C PHE A 121 3.56 2.88 -13.27
N GLU A 122 4.89 3.00 -13.31
CA GLU A 122 5.61 4.24 -13.02
C GLU A 122 5.10 5.39 -13.90
N SER A 123 5.07 5.19 -15.23
CA SER A 123 4.59 6.21 -16.17
C SER A 123 3.14 6.63 -15.90
N LYS A 124 2.25 5.67 -15.65
CA LYS A 124 0.85 5.95 -15.34
C LYS A 124 0.68 6.66 -14.00
N MET A 125 1.44 6.27 -12.98
CA MET A 125 1.42 6.93 -11.67
C MET A 125 1.92 8.37 -11.74
N ASN A 126 2.94 8.66 -12.55
CA ASN A 126 3.38 10.03 -12.81
C ASN A 126 2.27 10.87 -13.47
N GLY A 127 1.48 10.29 -14.37
CA GLY A 127 0.29 10.95 -14.93
C GLY A 127 -0.79 11.21 -13.88
N VAL A 128 -1.10 10.22 -13.04
CA VAL A 128 -2.03 10.36 -11.92
C VAL A 128 -1.59 11.47 -10.96
N ALA A 129 -0.31 11.49 -10.58
CA ALA A 129 0.25 12.50 -9.69
C ALA A 129 0.09 13.91 -10.29
N SER A 130 0.35 14.06 -11.59
CA SER A 130 0.19 15.34 -12.31
C SER A 130 -1.26 15.82 -12.28
N ASP A 131 -2.22 14.93 -12.59
CA ASP A 131 -3.65 15.27 -12.56
C ASP A 131 -4.13 15.66 -11.14
N VAL A 132 -3.65 14.94 -10.12
CA VAL A 132 -4.03 15.17 -8.71
C VAL A 132 -3.50 16.51 -8.20
N LEU A 133 -2.28 16.89 -8.59
CA LEU A 133 -1.71 18.21 -8.28
C LEU A 133 -2.56 19.34 -8.87
N VAL A 134 -3.04 19.20 -10.11
CA VAL A 134 -3.97 20.17 -10.72
C VAL A 134 -5.33 20.15 -10.00
N SER A 135 -5.83 18.96 -9.68
CA SER A 135 -7.12 18.77 -9.00
C SER A 135 -7.14 19.33 -7.58
N GLN A 136 -5.98 19.42 -6.92
CA GLN A 136 -5.83 20.11 -5.64
C GLN A 136 -6.07 21.63 -5.75
N LEU A 137 -5.63 22.25 -6.85
CA LEU A 137 -5.91 23.68 -7.14
C LEU A 137 -7.40 23.93 -7.36
N GLY A 138 -8.09 22.95 -7.95
CA GLY A 138 -9.55 22.96 -8.12
C GLY A 138 -10.31 22.46 -6.90
N HIS A 139 -9.66 22.32 -5.74
CA HIS A 139 -10.26 21.87 -4.49
C HIS A 139 -11.02 20.53 -4.59
N VAL A 140 -10.67 19.65 -5.52
CA VAL A 140 -11.22 18.28 -5.58
C VAL A 140 -10.57 17.42 -4.50
N PHE A 141 -9.25 17.58 -4.33
CA PHE A 141 -8.49 16.90 -3.28
C PHE A 141 -8.06 17.87 -2.18
N THR A 142 -7.88 17.33 -0.98
CA THR A 142 -7.15 17.98 0.12
C THR A 142 -6.03 17.07 0.61
N THR A 143 -5.11 17.67 1.35
CA THR A 143 -3.90 17.05 1.91
C THR A 143 -3.74 17.42 3.39
N GLU A 144 -4.87 17.62 4.09
CA GLU A 144 -4.88 17.98 5.50
C GLU A 144 -4.35 16.85 6.38
N LEU A 145 -4.55 15.59 5.97
CA LEU A 145 -4.02 14.43 6.70
C LEU A 145 -2.56 14.16 6.34
N THR A 146 -2.28 14.11 5.04
CA THR A 146 -0.96 13.74 4.52
C THR A 146 -0.54 14.65 3.37
N PRO A 147 0.63 15.31 3.45
CA PRO A 147 1.07 16.21 2.41
C PRO A 147 1.43 15.47 1.12
N PHE A 148 1.28 16.17 0.00
CA PHE A 148 1.84 15.70 -1.26
C PHE A 148 3.35 15.79 -1.25
N THR A 149 3.96 14.65 -1.51
CA THR A 149 5.38 14.43 -1.69
C THR A 149 5.53 13.45 -2.85
N PRO A 150 6.70 13.39 -3.51
CA PRO A 150 6.94 12.37 -4.53
C PRO A 150 6.65 10.94 -4.03
N GLN A 151 6.94 10.65 -2.75
CA GLN A 151 6.65 9.35 -2.15
C GLN A 151 5.16 9.10 -1.95
N THR A 152 4.40 10.05 -1.39
CA THR A 152 2.96 9.87 -1.15
C THR A 152 2.15 9.82 -2.44
N LEU A 153 2.66 10.44 -3.51
CA LEU A 153 2.07 10.37 -4.85
C LEU A 153 2.54 9.15 -5.67
N GLY A 154 3.57 8.43 -5.22
CA GLY A 154 4.11 7.28 -5.94
C GLY A 154 4.85 7.64 -7.22
N MET A 155 5.49 8.81 -7.25
CA MET A 155 6.22 9.32 -8.40
C MET A 155 7.58 8.65 -8.56
N ASP A 156 8.00 8.48 -9.82
CA ASP A 156 9.33 7.99 -10.21
C ASP A 156 9.71 6.69 -9.46
N GLN A 157 10.85 6.72 -8.76
CA GLN A 157 11.36 5.58 -7.99
C GLN A 157 10.44 5.13 -6.85
N TYR A 158 9.49 5.96 -6.40
CA TYR A 158 8.55 5.59 -5.33
C TYR A 158 7.36 4.76 -5.84
N SER A 159 7.18 4.67 -7.16
CA SER A 159 6.14 3.83 -7.77
C SER A 159 6.24 2.36 -7.32
N VAL A 160 7.45 1.85 -7.07
CA VAL A 160 7.67 0.48 -6.60
C VAL A 160 7.09 0.21 -5.21
N GLU A 161 6.92 1.24 -4.38
CA GLU A 161 6.32 1.12 -3.04
C GLU A 161 4.78 1.06 -3.12
N HIS A 162 4.20 1.60 -4.19
CA HIS A 162 2.75 1.62 -4.44
C HIS A 162 2.28 0.40 -5.23
N TRP A 163 3.18 -0.21 -6.00
CA TRP A 163 2.84 -1.19 -7.04
C TRP A 163 2.02 -2.36 -6.52
N ILE A 164 2.49 -3.03 -5.46
CA ILE A 164 1.85 -4.25 -4.95
C ILE A 164 0.46 -4.00 -4.34
N GLY A 165 0.22 -2.80 -3.79
CA GLY A 165 -1.06 -2.41 -3.18
C GLY A 165 -1.98 -1.61 -4.11
N SER A 166 -1.64 -1.52 -5.40
CA SER A 166 -2.28 -0.58 -6.33
C SER A 166 -3.60 -1.03 -6.93
N HIS A 167 -3.92 -2.33 -6.91
CA HIS A 167 -5.11 -2.88 -7.57
C HIS A 167 -6.32 -2.92 -6.61
N PRO A 168 -7.55 -2.67 -7.07
CA PRO A 168 -8.74 -2.66 -6.22
C PRO A 168 -9.09 -4.00 -5.56
N ASP A 169 -8.62 -5.13 -6.12
CA ASP A 169 -8.82 -6.47 -5.56
C ASP A 169 -7.78 -6.82 -4.46
N PHE A 170 -6.98 -5.86 -4.01
CA PHE A 170 -5.94 -6.09 -3.03
C PHE A 170 -6.50 -6.54 -1.67
N GLN A 171 -6.04 -7.71 -1.20
CA GLN A 171 -6.45 -8.34 0.05
C GLN A 171 -5.19 -8.64 0.88
N PRO A 172 -4.82 -7.73 1.79
CA PRO A 172 -3.60 -7.87 2.58
C PRO A 172 -3.80 -8.76 3.80
N CYS A 173 -2.73 -9.46 4.17
CA CYS A 173 -2.55 -10.06 5.48
C CYS A 173 -1.15 -9.71 6.01
N ASP A 174 -0.97 -9.78 7.32
CA ASP A 174 0.32 -9.55 7.94
C ASP A 174 0.62 -10.57 9.04
N VAL A 175 1.89 -10.64 9.43
CA VAL A 175 2.37 -11.64 10.41
C VAL A 175 3.07 -11.01 11.60
N ALA A 176 3.30 -9.70 11.62
CA ALA A 176 3.94 -9.05 12.76
C ALA A 176 3.06 -9.18 14.01
N PRO A 177 3.65 -9.52 15.18
CA PRO A 177 2.90 -9.61 16.42
C PRO A 177 2.06 -8.35 16.67
N ALA A 178 0.78 -8.52 16.97
CA ALA A 178 -0.12 -7.42 17.27
C ALA A 178 -0.89 -7.77 18.55
N SER A 179 -0.70 -6.96 19.60
CA SER A 179 -1.36 -7.18 20.89
C SER A 179 -2.87 -6.91 20.84
N ARG A 180 -3.35 -6.13 19.86
CA ARG A 180 -4.77 -5.85 19.62
C ARG A 180 -5.04 -5.57 18.13
N SER A 181 -6.12 -6.15 17.60
CA SER A 181 -6.69 -5.84 16.27
C SER A 181 -7.77 -4.77 16.42
N TRP A 182 -7.77 -3.70 15.62
CA TRP A 182 -8.79 -2.64 15.66
C TRP A 182 -9.29 -2.24 14.26
N PHE A 183 -10.60 -2.06 14.15
CA PHE A 183 -11.37 -1.40 13.07
C PHE A 183 -11.99 -0.09 13.64
N PRO A 184 -12.46 0.85 12.79
CA PRO A 184 -11.69 1.92 12.14
C PRO A 184 -11.32 3.10 13.08
N LEU A 185 -10.34 3.91 12.67
CA LEU A 185 -9.91 5.23 13.21
C LEU A 185 -9.57 5.36 14.71
N ASN A 186 -9.66 4.29 15.49
CA ASN A 186 -9.11 4.28 16.83
C ASN A 186 -7.59 4.19 16.72
N CYS A 187 -6.90 5.32 16.87
CA CYS A 187 -5.49 5.36 17.22
C CYS A 187 -5.21 4.74 18.62
N GLY A 188 -5.69 3.52 18.86
CA GLY A 188 -5.79 2.91 20.18
C GLY A 188 -5.10 1.55 20.28
N GLY A 189 -4.40 1.14 19.22
CA GLY A 189 -3.48 0.02 19.34
C GLY A 189 -2.30 0.44 20.20
N SER A 190 -2.01 -0.29 21.29
CA SER A 190 -0.72 -0.22 21.97
C SER A 190 0.35 -0.83 21.05
N TYR A 191 0.62 -0.18 19.93
CA TYR A 191 1.75 -0.52 19.09
C TYR A 191 2.98 0.04 19.79
N ASN A 192 3.65 -0.82 20.55
CA ASN A 192 5.04 -0.58 20.88
C ASN A 192 5.82 -0.84 19.59
N GLU A 193 6.66 0.10 19.19
CA GLU A 193 7.57 -0.11 18.06
C GLU A 193 8.29 -1.44 18.27
N VAL A 194 8.29 -2.29 17.23
CA VAL A 194 8.94 -3.58 17.29
C VAL A 194 10.43 -3.35 17.56
N ASP A 195 10.90 -3.78 18.74
CA ASP A 195 12.32 -3.79 19.04
C ASP A 195 12.98 -4.94 18.28
N TYR A 196 13.45 -4.65 17.07
CA TYR A 196 14.11 -5.60 16.18
C TYR A 196 15.40 -6.23 16.76
N ARG A 197 15.85 -5.78 17.94
CA ARG A 197 16.97 -6.38 18.69
C ARG A 197 16.53 -7.56 19.55
N ARG A 198 15.24 -7.72 19.84
CA ARG A 198 14.71 -8.77 20.71
C ARG A 198 14.29 -10.01 19.91
N SER A 199 14.28 -11.17 20.57
CA SER A 199 13.86 -12.44 19.96
C SER A 199 12.38 -12.49 19.59
N ASN A 200 11.54 -11.73 20.30
CA ASN A 200 10.09 -11.71 20.06
C ASN A 200 9.69 -11.06 18.72
N VAL A 201 10.63 -10.45 17.98
CA VAL A 201 10.40 -9.98 16.61
C VAL A 201 9.97 -11.11 15.66
N TYR A 202 10.29 -12.36 16.00
CA TYR A 202 9.93 -13.55 15.23
C TYR A 202 8.68 -14.27 15.76
N ASP A 203 7.99 -13.71 16.76
CA ASP A 203 6.74 -14.26 17.33
C ASP A 203 5.56 -13.96 16.40
N PHE A 204 5.65 -14.43 15.16
CA PHE A 204 4.71 -14.11 14.12
C PHE A 204 3.30 -14.59 14.44
N GLN A 205 2.32 -13.76 14.09
CA GLN A 205 0.89 -13.99 14.30
C GLN A 205 0.16 -13.61 13.02
N TRP A 206 -0.14 -14.61 12.19
CA TRP A 206 -0.89 -14.39 10.97
C TRP A 206 -2.29 -13.83 11.25
N SER A 207 -2.70 -12.84 10.46
CA SER A 207 -4.07 -12.32 10.46
C SER A 207 -4.35 -11.52 9.19
N ILE A 208 -5.64 -11.42 8.82
CA ILE A 208 -6.10 -10.50 7.78
C ILE A 208 -5.81 -9.07 8.23
N ALA A 209 -5.35 -8.24 7.30
CA ALA A 209 -5.03 -6.84 7.53
C ALA A 209 -6.05 -5.95 6.78
N PRO A 210 -6.17 -4.66 7.12
CA PRO A 210 -5.49 -3.93 8.20
C PRO A 210 -6.00 -4.31 9.60
N ARG A 211 -5.06 -4.39 10.55
CA ARG A 211 -5.35 -4.74 11.96
C ARG A 211 -4.57 -3.91 12.98
N ARG A 212 -3.83 -2.93 12.51
CA ARG A 212 -2.96 -2.03 13.28
C ARG A 212 -3.32 -0.59 12.92
N GLY A 213 -2.56 0.40 13.41
CA GLY A 213 -2.81 1.80 13.10
C GLY A 213 -2.89 2.09 11.59
N SER A 214 -3.44 3.24 11.22
CA SER A 214 -3.63 3.66 9.84
C SER A 214 -2.32 3.84 9.06
N ALA A 215 -1.26 4.26 9.75
CA ALA A 215 0.06 4.49 9.19
C ALA A 215 1.18 4.00 10.14
N PRO A 216 2.42 3.81 9.64
CA PRO A 216 3.58 3.60 10.50
C PRO A 216 3.78 4.75 11.49
N HIS A 217 4.42 4.45 12.63
CA HIS A 217 4.68 5.45 13.67
C HIS A 217 5.36 6.71 13.11
N GLY A 218 4.81 7.88 13.45
CA GLY A 218 5.33 9.18 13.02
C GLY A 218 4.95 9.60 11.59
N ARG A 219 4.20 8.79 10.84
CA ARG A 219 3.72 9.16 9.49
C ARG A 219 2.42 9.95 9.50
N VAL A 220 1.51 9.62 10.41
CA VAL A 220 0.25 10.32 10.61
C VAL A 220 0.10 10.58 12.10
N ASP A 221 -0.14 11.84 12.48
CA ASP A 221 -0.45 12.17 13.86
C ASP A 221 -1.88 11.73 14.18
N CYS A 222 -2.02 10.98 15.27
CA CYS A 222 -3.32 10.46 15.65
C CYS A 222 -4.34 11.57 15.93
N LYS A 223 -3.96 12.62 16.66
CA LYS A 223 -4.93 13.66 17.06
C LYS A 223 -5.41 14.39 15.81
N THR A 224 -4.52 14.63 14.86
CA THR A 224 -4.86 15.13 13.54
C THR A 224 -5.84 14.21 12.83
N GLU A 225 -5.57 12.91 12.76
CA GLU A 225 -6.47 11.94 12.12
C GLU A 225 -7.85 11.90 12.78
N GLN A 226 -7.92 11.87 14.11
CA GLN A 226 -9.18 11.93 14.87
C GLN A 226 -9.93 13.24 14.64
N THR A 227 -9.23 14.36 14.51
CA THR A 227 -9.84 15.65 14.20
C THR A 227 -10.43 15.65 12.79
N ILE A 228 -9.68 15.15 11.81
CA ILE A 228 -10.12 15.04 10.41
C ILE A 228 -11.29 14.06 10.28
N ALA A 229 -11.33 12.99 11.08
CA ALA A 229 -12.42 12.03 11.10
C ALA A 229 -13.79 12.63 11.45
N THR A 230 -13.85 13.87 11.92
CA THR A 230 -15.10 14.59 12.22
C THR A 230 -15.52 15.59 11.14
N LYS A 231 -14.72 15.78 10.09
CA LYS A 231 -14.90 16.81 9.06
C LYS A 231 -15.28 16.19 7.72
N ASP A 232 -16.57 16.21 7.37
CA ASP A 232 -17.06 15.58 6.13
C ASP A 232 -16.41 16.17 4.86
N ASP A 233 -16.18 17.50 4.83
CA ASP A 233 -15.50 18.18 3.72
C ASP A 233 -14.08 17.64 3.48
N VAL A 234 -13.35 17.32 4.55
CA VAL A 234 -12.03 16.70 4.47
C VAL A 234 -12.14 15.22 4.12
N LEU A 235 -13.06 14.48 4.74
CA LEU A 235 -13.20 13.03 4.52
C LEU A 235 -13.53 12.67 3.07
N PHE A 236 -14.35 13.49 2.40
CA PHE A 236 -14.68 13.26 1.00
C PHE A 236 -13.60 13.72 0.03
N ARG A 237 -12.61 14.51 0.47
CA ARG A 237 -11.57 15.12 -0.38
C ARG A 237 -10.15 14.62 -0.09
N GLU A 238 -9.89 14.02 1.06
CA GLU A 238 -8.53 13.63 1.47
C GLU A 238 -7.97 12.56 0.53
N TYR A 239 -6.85 12.89 -0.13
CA TYR A 239 -6.28 12.04 -1.17
C TYR A 239 -5.78 10.69 -0.64
N SER A 240 -5.27 10.63 0.59
CA SER A 240 -4.84 9.35 1.17
C SER A 240 -6.00 8.45 1.60
N TYR A 241 -7.23 8.97 1.64
CA TYR A 241 -8.46 8.19 1.86
C TYR A 241 -9.09 7.69 0.55
N LEU A 242 -10.38 7.38 0.58
CA LEU A 242 -11.09 6.78 -0.55
C LEU A 242 -11.16 7.68 -1.78
N ALA A 243 -11.14 9.01 -1.61
CA ALA A 243 -11.15 9.94 -2.74
C ALA A 243 -9.96 9.69 -3.69
N GLY A 244 -8.74 9.67 -3.16
CA GLY A 244 -7.56 9.41 -3.99
C GLY A 244 -7.40 7.94 -4.38
N ASN A 245 -7.79 7.00 -3.52
CA ASN A 245 -7.76 5.57 -3.88
C ASN A 245 -8.71 5.24 -5.04
N LEU A 246 -9.96 5.68 -4.99
CA LEU A 246 -10.93 5.50 -6.09
C LEU A 246 -10.46 6.20 -7.36
N TYR A 247 -9.93 7.43 -7.23
CA TYR A 247 -9.34 8.13 -8.37
C TYR A 247 -8.23 7.31 -9.02
N ARG A 248 -7.29 6.79 -8.23
CA ARG A 248 -6.20 5.91 -8.69
C ARG A 248 -6.74 4.66 -9.35
N TRP A 249 -7.65 3.93 -8.72
CA TRP A 249 -8.15 2.67 -9.26
C TRP A 249 -8.90 2.85 -10.58
N TYR A 250 -9.71 3.90 -10.71
CA TYR A 250 -10.36 4.21 -11.99
C TYR A 250 -9.37 4.66 -13.07
N LYS A 251 -8.37 5.49 -12.73
CA LYS A 251 -7.36 5.94 -13.70
C LYS A 251 -6.43 4.80 -14.17
N LEU A 252 -6.07 3.90 -13.27
CA LEU A 252 -5.11 2.83 -13.55
C LEU A 252 -5.79 1.60 -14.16
N TYR A 253 -6.91 1.18 -13.58
CA TYR A 253 -7.56 -0.10 -13.86
C TYR A 253 -9.01 0.03 -14.35
N ASN A 254 -9.58 1.24 -14.38
CA ASN A 254 -10.99 1.50 -14.68
C ASN A 254 -11.94 0.60 -13.87
N LYS A 255 -11.61 0.40 -12.59
CA LYS A 255 -12.28 -0.56 -11.72
C LYS A 255 -12.35 -0.01 -10.29
N ALA A 256 -13.42 -0.33 -9.57
CA ALA A 256 -13.55 -0.11 -8.13
C ALA A 256 -13.37 -1.43 -7.35
N PRO A 257 -13.11 -1.38 -6.03
CA PRO A 257 -13.06 -2.57 -5.19
C PRO A 257 -14.36 -3.36 -5.25
N PRO A 258 -14.32 -4.69 -5.11
CA PRO A 258 -15.52 -5.52 -5.04
C PRO A 258 -16.34 -5.17 -3.79
N ALA A 259 -17.64 -5.51 -3.79
CA ALA A 259 -18.56 -5.13 -2.72
C ALA A 259 -18.20 -5.70 -1.34
N ASP A 260 -17.54 -6.86 -1.30
CA ASP A 260 -17.04 -7.51 -0.09
C ASP A 260 -15.64 -7.04 0.34
N SER A 261 -15.09 -6.02 -0.33
CA SER A 261 -13.76 -5.50 -0.01
C SER A 261 -13.71 -4.87 1.38
N TRP A 262 -12.63 -5.18 2.12
CA TRP A 262 -12.31 -4.58 3.42
C TRP A 262 -12.23 -3.03 3.35
N ILE A 263 -11.95 -2.49 2.16
CA ILE A 263 -11.82 -1.06 1.90
C ILE A 263 -13.07 -0.29 2.35
N TRP A 264 -14.27 -0.82 2.09
CA TRP A 264 -15.53 -0.15 2.43
C TRP A 264 -15.79 -0.11 3.94
N GLN A 265 -15.26 -1.08 4.68
CA GLN A 265 -15.42 -1.13 6.14
C GLN A 265 -14.33 -0.33 6.86
N TRP A 266 -13.15 -0.20 6.24
CA TRP A 266 -11.99 0.40 6.89
C TRP A 266 -11.92 1.91 6.73
N PHE A 267 -12.15 2.43 5.52
CA PHE A 267 -12.02 3.87 5.27
C PHE A 267 -13.24 4.64 5.77
N PRO A 268 -13.04 5.90 6.22
CA PRO A 268 -14.16 6.77 6.60
C PRO A 268 -15.18 6.93 5.47
N LYS A 269 -16.46 6.97 5.83
CA LYS A 269 -17.60 7.10 4.88
C LYS A 269 -17.62 6.03 3.80
N GLY A 270 -17.06 4.84 4.06
CA GLY A 270 -16.94 3.78 3.07
C GLY A 270 -18.29 3.35 2.46
N ASP A 271 -19.37 3.29 3.25
CA ASP A 271 -20.72 3.03 2.74
C ASP A 271 -21.20 4.11 1.74
N SER A 272 -20.92 5.38 2.03
CA SER A 272 -21.26 6.49 1.12
C SER A 272 -20.49 6.39 -0.20
N TRP A 273 -19.21 6.04 -0.12
CA TRP A 273 -18.36 5.82 -1.30
C TRP A 273 -18.81 4.59 -2.10
N PHE A 274 -19.17 3.50 -1.43
CA PHE A 274 -19.69 2.28 -2.05
C PHE A 274 -20.94 2.58 -2.88
N HIS A 275 -21.96 3.20 -2.27
CA HIS A 275 -23.17 3.59 -3.01
C HIS A 275 -22.90 4.65 -4.07
N GLY A 276 -21.96 5.57 -3.83
CA GLY A 276 -21.51 6.53 -4.84
C GLY A 276 -20.91 5.84 -6.07
N VAL A 277 -20.14 4.77 -5.87
CA VAL A 277 -19.58 3.96 -6.96
C VAL A 277 -20.69 3.28 -7.75
N GLU A 278 -21.68 2.69 -7.09
CA GLU A 278 -22.83 2.05 -7.76
C GLU A 278 -23.59 3.04 -8.65
N ASN A 279 -23.75 4.27 -8.20
CA ASN A 279 -24.54 5.30 -8.90
C ASN A 279 -23.75 6.07 -9.97
N HIS A 280 -22.45 6.31 -9.75
CA HIS A 280 -21.67 7.24 -10.57
C HIS A 280 -20.45 6.61 -11.26
N GLY A 281 -20.10 5.37 -10.92
CA GLY A 281 -18.96 4.66 -11.49
C GLY A 281 -17.67 5.49 -11.38
N SER A 282 -16.96 5.66 -12.50
CA SER A 282 -15.69 6.39 -12.57
C SER A 282 -15.79 7.89 -12.25
N ARG A 283 -17.00 8.46 -12.20
CA ARG A 283 -17.24 9.87 -11.83
C ARG A 283 -17.48 10.07 -10.33
N VAL A 284 -17.50 9.01 -9.52
CA VAL A 284 -17.84 9.06 -8.09
C VAL A 284 -17.06 10.12 -7.32
N VAL A 285 -15.75 10.26 -7.57
CA VAL A 285 -14.91 11.25 -6.87
C VAL A 285 -15.39 12.66 -7.17
N GLN A 286 -15.71 12.98 -8.43
CA GLN A 286 -16.19 14.31 -8.82
C GLN A 286 -17.56 14.61 -8.19
N GLU A 287 -18.48 13.65 -8.26
CA GLU A 287 -19.86 13.85 -7.78
C GLU A 287 -19.92 13.99 -6.24
N LEU A 288 -19.14 13.20 -5.49
CA LEU A 288 -19.15 13.25 -4.02
C LEU A 288 -18.29 14.37 -3.43
N THR A 289 -17.30 14.88 -4.17
CA THR A 289 -16.48 16.02 -3.72
C THR A 289 -17.09 17.37 -4.05
N LYS A 290 -17.93 17.45 -5.10
CA LYS A 290 -18.53 18.70 -5.59
C LYS A 290 -19.17 19.57 -4.51
N PRO A 291 -19.98 19.03 -3.57
CA PRO A 291 -20.57 19.85 -2.51
C PRO A 291 -19.54 20.60 -1.64
N TYR A 292 -18.30 20.13 -1.62
CA TYR A 292 -17.21 20.63 -0.78
C TYR A 292 -16.11 21.37 -1.58
N ALA A 293 -16.20 21.41 -2.91
CA ALA A 293 -15.23 22.06 -3.79
C ALA A 293 -15.56 23.54 -4.07
N ASP A 294 -16.81 23.96 -3.87
CA ASP A 294 -17.38 25.20 -4.43
C ASP A 294 -17.49 26.41 -3.47
N GLU A 295 -16.83 26.41 -2.30
CA GLU A 295 -16.85 27.61 -1.43
C GLU A 295 -15.71 28.63 -1.70
N GLY A 296 -14.86 28.44 -2.73
CA GLY A 296 -13.55 29.12 -2.76
C GLY A 296 -13.18 30.04 -3.92
N VAL A 297 -13.33 29.69 -5.20
CA VAL A 297 -12.80 30.54 -6.30
C VAL A 297 -13.54 30.32 -7.62
N PRO A 298 -14.15 31.36 -8.23
CA PRO A 298 -14.56 31.30 -9.62
C PRO A 298 -13.30 31.31 -10.50
N PHE A 299 -13.05 30.23 -11.24
CA PHE A 299 -12.09 30.25 -12.34
C PHE A 299 -12.54 31.33 -13.34
N ARG A 300 -11.82 32.46 -13.38
CA ARG A 300 -11.95 33.42 -14.48
C ARG A 300 -11.57 32.68 -15.75
N GLN A 301 -12.53 32.58 -16.68
CA GLN A 301 -12.28 32.22 -18.07
C GLN A 301 -11.16 33.15 -18.59
N VAL A 302 -10.07 32.56 -19.06
CA VAL A 302 -9.03 33.22 -19.86
C VAL A 302 -9.32 32.93 -21.32
#